data_AF-A0A529Y586-F1
#
_entry.id   AF-A0A529Y586-F1
#
_cell.length_a   1.000
_cell.length_b   1.000
_cell.length_c   1.000
_cell.angle_alpha   90.00
_cell.angle_beta   90.00
_cell.angle_gamma   90.00
#
_symmetry.space_group_name_H-M   'P 1'
#
loop_
_entity.id
_entity.type
_entity.pdbx_description
1 polymer ?
#
loop_
_entity_poly.entity_id
_entity_poly.type
_entity_poly.pdbx_seq_one_letter_code
_entity_poly.pdbx_strand_id
1 'polypeptide(L)'
;MIRPRVISFTMSNPKGQHFIPRLHLQHFAGVQPKGHVWTYTKADGKKFSRMPEETAKQTHFYSVEAPDGSYDLRIEEMLARIESTAAPIYMRLINGKIPEHQDKMDMAQFLAVMVVRTPGSRKDAAEMVGRMIQIRNYATGVHDRAFNSLV
;
A
#
# COMPACT_ATOMS: atom_id res chain seq x y z
N MET A 1 -12.80 3.43 -48.30
CA MET A 1 -11.86 4.16 -47.41
C MET A 1 -12.10 3.68 -45.99
N ILE A 2 -11.27 2.76 -45.48
CA ILE A 2 -11.44 2.13 -44.16
C ILE A 2 -10.60 2.94 -43.16
N ARG A 3 -11.24 3.55 -42.15
CA ARG A 3 -10.52 4.25 -41.08
C ARG A 3 -9.88 3.21 -40.15
N PRO A 4 -8.57 3.29 -39.83
CA PRO A 4 -7.97 2.38 -38.87
C PRO A 4 -8.54 2.65 -37.48
N ARG A 5 -8.99 1.58 -36.81
CA ARG A 5 -9.42 1.60 -35.42
C ARG A 5 -8.16 1.77 -34.56
N VAL A 6 -7.96 2.96 -34.01
CA VAL A 6 -6.97 3.18 -32.95
C VAL A 6 -7.47 2.40 -31.74
N ILE A 7 -6.82 1.28 -31.44
CA ILE A 7 -7.03 0.57 -30.18
C ILE A 7 -6.34 1.41 -29.12
N SER A 8 -7.11 2.26 -28.45
CA SER A 8 -6.67 2.89 -27.21
C SER A 8 -6.46 1.78 -26.19
N PHE A 9 -5.20 1.50 -25.85
CA PHE A 9 -4.86 0.61 -24.76
C PHE A 9 -5.17 1.39 -23.47
N THR A 10 -6.40 1.27 -22.96
CA THR A 10 -6.69 1.74 -21.61
C THR A 10 -5.82 0.92 -20.67
N MET A 11 -4.72 1.50 -20.17
CA MET A 11 -3.98 0.98 -19.04
C MET A 11 -5.03 0.65 -17.97
N SER A 12 -5.18 -0.63 -17.66
CA SER A 12 -6.06 -1.08 -16.60
C SER A 12 -5.55 -0.48 -15.31
N ASN A 13 -6.11 0.65 -14.87
CA ASN A 13 -5.76 1.23 -13.60
C ASN A 13 -6.11 0.18 -12.53
N PRO A 14 -5.12 -0.34 -11.77
CA PRO A 14 -5.41 -1.33 -10.72
C PRO A 14 -6.23 -0.62 -9.64
N LYS A 15 -7.56 -0.70 -9.76
CA LYS A 15 -8.46 0.05 -8.88
C LYS A 15 -8.29 -0.39 -7.43
N GLY A 16 -8.23 -1.70 -7.18
CA GLY A 16 -8.06 -2.25 -5.84
C GLY A 16 -6.60 -2.50 -5.51
N GLN A 17 -6.01 -1.63 -4.70
CA GLN A 17 -4.60 -1.70 -4.31
C GLN A 17 -4.46 -2.34 -2.94
N HIS A 18 -3.66 -3.39 -2.88
CA HIS A 18 -3.45 -4.20 -1.69
C HIS A 18 -2.53 -3.50 -0.70
N PHE A 19 -3.00 -3.29 0.53
CA PHE A 19 -2.13 -2.86 1.62
C PHE A 19 -1.48 -4.05 2.36
N ILE A 20 -2.03 -5.25 2.25
CA ILE A 20 -1.30 -6.50 2.49
C ILE A 20 -1.24 -7.26 1.15
N PRO A 21 -0.05 -7.57 0.62
CA PRO A 21 0.11 -8.12 -0.72
C PRO A 21 -0.42 -9.55 -0.83
N ARG A 22 -0.93 -9.89 -2.01
CA ARG A 22 -1.37 -11.26 -2.35
C ARG A 22 -0.27 -12.28 -2.14
N LEU A 23 0.98 -11.90 -2.47
CA LEU A 23 2.19 -12.70 -2.22
C LEU A 23 2.23 -13.24 -0.78
N HIS A 24 1.81 -12.45 0.21
CA HIS A 24 1.80 -12.86 1.61
C HIS A 24 0.49 -13.56 2.00
N LEU A 25 -0.66 -12.98 1.62
CA LEU A 25 -1.99 -13.46 2.02
C LEU A 25 -2.28 -14.90 1.58
N GLN A 26 -1.81 -15.30 0.40
CA GLN A 26 -2.06 -16.63 -0.14
C GLN A 26 -1.55 -17.76 0.78
N HIS A 27 -0.54 -17.48 1.61
CA HIS A 27 0.01 -18.46 2.55
C HIS A 27 -0.84 -18.64 3.82
N PHE A 28 -1.89 -17.84 3.99
CA PHE A 28 -2.90 -17.97 5.06
C PHE A 28 -4.24 -18.49 4.54
N ALA A 29 -4.32 -18.83 3.25
CA ALA A 29 -5.52 -19.36 2.65
C ALA A 29 -5.88 -20.72 3.27
N GLY A 30 -7.06 -20.80 3.86
CA GLY A 30 -7.56 -22.00 4.52
C GLY A 30 -8.15 -23.03 3.57
N VAL A 31 -8.49 -24.19 4.13
CA VAL A 31 -9.19 -25.27 3.42
C VAL A 31 -10.71 -25.12 3.46
N GLN A 32 -11.25 -24.33 4.40
CA GLN A 32 -12.68 -24.14 4.62
C GLN A 32 -13.01 -22.66 4.95
N PRO A 33 -13.63 -21.91 4.01
CA PRO A 33 -13.76 -22.23 2.59
C PRO A 33 -12.38 -22.33 1.91
N LYS A 34 -12.25 -23.21 0.91
CA LYS A 34 -10.98 -23.44 0.22
C LYS A 34 -10.48 -22.16 -0.44
N GLY A 35 -9.23 -21.79 -0.17
CA GLY A 35 -8.58 -20.62 -0.76
C GLY A 35 -8.87 -19.31 -0.03
N HIS A 36 -9.76 -19.30 0.97
CA HIS A 36 -10.14 -18.06 1.66
C HIS A 36 -9.22 -17.75 2.83
N VAL A 37 -8.99 -16.46 3.06
CA VAL A 37 -8.35 -15.94 4.27
C VAL A 37 -9.44 -15.46 5.23
N TRP A 38 -9.40 -15.95 6.47
CA TRP A 38 -10.27 -15.48 7.53
C TRP A 38 -9.75 -14.17 8.12
N THR A 39 -10.63 -13.18 8.22
CA THR A 39 -10.33 -11.86 8.78
C THR A 39 -11.34 -11.53 9.87
N TYR A 40 -10.91 -10.79 10.88
CA TYR A 40 -11.81 -10.19 11.85
C TYR A 40 -11.51 -8.70 12.03
N THR A 41 -12.54 -7.92 12.30
CA THR A 41 -12.45 -6.49 12.61
C THR A 41 -12.27 -6.30 14.11
N LYS A 42 -11.28 -5.49 14.49
CA LYS A 42 -11.03 -5.17 15.92
C LYS A 42 -12.12 -4.28 16.52
N ALA A 43 -12.81 -3.48 15.71
CA ALA A 43 -13.78 -2.48 16.17
C ALA A 43 -15.10 -3.11 16.67
N ASP A 44 -15.65 -4.06 15.92
CA ASP A 44 -16.96 -4.68 16.17
C ASP A 44 -16.90 -6.22 16.25
N GLY A 45 -15.72 -6.82 16.13
CA GLY A 45 -15.52 -8.27 16.24
C GLY A 45 -16.08 -9.09 15.08
N LYS A 46 -16.56 -8.44 14.02
CA LYS A 46 -17.13 -9.11 12.84
C LYS A 46 -16.08 -9.99 12.17
N LYS A 47 -16.48 -11.22 11.86
CA LYS A 47 -15.63 -12.23 11.19
C LYS A 47 -16.15 -12.46 9.78
N PHE A 48 -15.25 -12.54 8.82
CA PHE A 48 -15.58 -12.87 7.44
C PHE A 48 -14.41 -13.55 6.75
N SER A 49 -14.69 -14.22 5.64
CA SER A 49 -13.67 -14.84 4.80
C SER A 49 -13.82 -14.39 3.35
N ARG A 50 -12.69 -14.20 2.69
CA ARG A 50 -12.58 -13.72 1.30
C ARG A 50 -11.35 -14.32 0.64
N MET A 51 -11.33 -14.33 -0.69
CA MET A 51 -10.12 -14.68 -1.43
C MET A 51 -9.01 -13.64 -1.18
N PRO A 52 -7.71 -14.01 -1.23
CA PRO A 52 -6.58 -13.08 -1.13
C PRO A 52 -6.71 -11.86 -2.06
N GLU A 53 -7.26 -12.05 -3.26
CA GLU A 53 -7.53 -11.02 -4.26
C GLU A 53 -8.54 -9.96 -3.80
N GLU A 54 -9.38 -10.30 -2.83
CA GLU A 54 -10.53 -9.51 -2.40
C GLU A 54 -10.37 -8.88 -1.03
N THR A 55 -9.37 -9.31 -0.25
CA THR A 55 -9.11 -8.82 1.10
C THR A 55 -7.91 -7.88 1.15
N ALA A 56 -7.79 -7.14 2.27
CA ALA A 56 -6.69 -6.24 2.57
C ALA A 56 -6.30 -5.27 1.43
N LYS A 57 -7.32 -4.72 0.75
CA LYS A 57 -7.16 -3.74 -0.33
C LYS A 57 -8.11 -2.55 -0.15
N GLN A 58 -7.75 -1.42 -0.74
CA GLN A 58 -8.59 -0.23 -0.83
C GLN A 58 -8.52 0.35 -2.25
N THR A 59 -9.59 1.00 -2.68
CA THR A 59 -9.65 1.58 -4.02
C THR A 59 -8.76 2.83 -4.09
N HIS A 60 -7.87 2.90 -5.08
CA HIS A 60 -6.93 4.03 -5.29
C HIS A 60 -6.16 4.44 -4.02
N PHE A 61 -5.73 3.47 -3.23
CA PHE A 61 -5.11 3.73 -1.92
C PHE A 61 -3.79 4.50 -2.01
N TYR A 62 -2.95 4.20 -2.99
CA TYR A 62 -1.64 4.79 -3.26
C TYR A 62 -1.64 5.74 -4.46
N SER A 63 -2.81 6.06 -5.01
CA SER A 63 -2.92 6.88 -6.21
C SER A 63 -3.66 8.18 -5.94
N VAL A 64 -3.20 9.23 -6.58
CA VAL A 64 -3.85 10.56 -6.56
C VAL A 64 -4.35 10.83 -7.96
N GLU A 65 -5.62 11.20 -8.07
CA GLU A 65 -6.22 11.64 -9.32
C GLU A 65 -5.74 13.05 -9.64
N ALA A 66 -5.19 13.22 -10.85
CA ALA A 66 -4.78 14.50 -11.40
C ALA A 66 -5.99 15.25 -12.01
N PRO A 67 -5.88 16.57 -12.22
CA PRO A 67 -6.99 17.36 -12.79
C PRO A 67 -7.49 16.90 -14.16
N ASP A 68 -6.67 16.17 -14.92
CA ASP A 68 -7.00 15.60 -16.22
C ASP A 68 -7.66 14.21 -16.15
N GLY A 69 -7.92 13.70 -14.94
CA GLY A 69 -8.50 12.39 -14.67
C GLY A 69 -7.50 11.22 -14.72
N SER A 70 -6.21 11.49 -14.95
CA SER A 70 -5.15 10.48 -14.82
C SER A 70 -4.84 10.18 -13.35
N TYR A 71 -4.29 9.00 -13.07
CA TYR A 71 -3.88 8.62 -11.72
C TYR A 71 -2.37 8.50 -11.64
N ASP A 72 -1.77 9.05 -10.58
CA ASP A 72 -0.36 8.82 -10.27
C ASP A 72 -0.18 7.41 -9.70
N LEU A 73 0.58 6.57 -10.41
CA LEU A 73 0.81 5.16 -10.08
C LEU A 73 2.23 4.89 -9.53
N ARG A 74 3.07 5.90 -9.32
CA ARG A 74 4.49 5.70 -8.97
C ARG A 74 4.69 4.85 -7.72
N ILE A 75 3.83 5.03 -6.71
CA ILE A 75 3.89 4.23 -5.49
C ILE A 75 3.48 2.78 -5.76
N GLU A 76 2.39 2.56 -6.50
CA GLU A 76 1.92 1.22 -6.88
C GLU A 76 3.00 0.46 -7.68
N GLU A 77 3.63 1.13 -8.65
CA GLU A 77 4.71 0.55 -9.46
C GLU A 77 5.95 0.20 -8.61
N MET A 78 6.32 1.07 -7.67
CA MET A 78 7.41 0.82 -6.72
C MET A 78 7.10 -0.41 -5.85
N LEU A 79 5.89 -0.50 -5.31
CA LEU A 79 5.45 -1.64 -4.48
C LEU A 79 5.46 -2.94 -5.30
N ALA A 80 4.92 -2.91 -6.52
CA ALA A 80 4.91 -4.06 -7.41
C ALA A 80 6.32 -4.59 -7.72
N ARG A 81 7.29 -3.69 -7.92
CA ARG A 81 8.70 -4.07 -8.14
C ARG A 81 9.32 -4.73 -6.90
N ILE A 82 9.08 -4.18 -5.71
CA ILE A 82 9.56 -4.75 -4.44
C ILE A 82 8.96 -6.15 -4.23
N GLU A 83 7.65 -6.31 -4.45
CA GLU A 83 6.95 -7.59 -4.35
C GLU A 83 7.49 -8.63 -5.35
N SER A 84 7.69 -8.22 -6.61
CA SER A 84 8.20 -9.12 -7.66
C SER A 84 9.61 -9.61 -7.34
N THR A 85 10.46 -8.73 -6.80
CA THR A 85 11.83 -9.08 -6.38
C THR A 85 11.81 -10.04 -5.18
N ALA A 86 10.95 -9.78 -4.20
CA ALA A 86 10.84 -10.59 -3.00
C ALA A 86 10.17 -11.96 -3.23
N ALA A 87 9.27 -12.10 -4.21
CA ALA A 87 8.48 -13.31 -4.42
C ALA A 87 9.28 -14.63 -4.47
N PRO A 88 10.32 -14.79 -5.30
CA PRO A 88 11.11 -16.02 -5.31
C PRO A 88 11.89 -16.26 -4.01
N ILE A 89 12.30 -15.19 -3.33
CA ILE A 89 13.02 -15.25 -2.04
C ILE A 89 12.07 -15.73 -0.94
N TYR A 90 10.86 -15.17 -0.90
CA TYR A 90 9.79 -15.54 0.02
C TYR A 90 9.47 -17.03 -0.09
N MET A 91 9.35 -17.55 -1.32
CA MET A 91 9.09 -18.98 -1.55
C MET A 91 10.23 -19.88 -1.08
N ARG A 92 11.50 -19.44 -1.18
CA ARG A 92 12.63 -20.18 -0.60
C ARG A 92 12.58 -20.15 0.92
N LEU A 93 12.25 -19.00 1.51
CA LEU A 93 12.18 -18.80 2.96
C LEU A 93 11.13 -19.70 3.61
N ILE A 94 9.91 -19.78 3.07
CA ILE A 94 8.87 -20.65 3.63
C ILE A 94 9.20 -22.14 3.51
N ASN A 95 10.11 -22.51 2.60
CA ASN A 95 10.64 -23.86 2.44
C ASN A 95 11.91 -24.08 3.28
N GLY A 96 12.21 -23.20 4.24
CA GLY A 96 13.30 -23.34 5.21
C GLY A 96 14.65 -22.81 4.74
N LYS A 97 14.74 -22.13 3.60
CA LYS A 97 16.01 -21.54 3.11
C LYS A 97 16.10 -20.07 3.51
N ILE A 98 17.00 -19.77 4.45
CA ILE A 98 17.24 -18.40 4.91
C ILE A 98 17.94 -17.59 3.81
N PRO A 99 17.47 -16.37 3.48
CA PRO A 99 18.11 -15.53 2.48
C PRO A 99 19.45 -14.95 2.99
N GLU A 100 20.42 -14.86 2.09
CA GLU A 100 21.76 -14.34 2.36
C GLU A 100 22.08 -13.19 1.38
N HIS A 101 23.09 -12.38 1.69
CA HIS A 101 23.59 -11.30 0.83
C HIS A 101 22.47 -10.38 0.28
N GLN A 102 22.34 -10.27 -1.05
CA GLN A 102 21.35 -9.42 -1.69
C GLN A 102 19.92 -9.88 -1.41
N ASP A 103 19.66 -11.20 -1.40
CA ASP A 103 18.32 -11.72 -1.09
C ASP A 103 17.86 -11.27 0.31
N LYS A 104 18.80 -11.18 1.25
CA LYS A 104 18.49 -10.71 2.61
C LYS A 104 18.10 -9.23 2.60
N MET A 105 18.79 -8.41 1.80
CA MET A 105 18.47 -6.98 1.66
C MET A 105 17.11 -6.77 0.99
N ASP A 106 16.85 -7.50 -0.11
CA ASP A 106 15.59 -7.40 -0.86
C ASP A 106 14.39 -7.85 0.01
N MET A 107 14.57 -8.94 0.77
CA MET A 107 13.54 -9.40 1.71
C MET A 107 13.35 -8.42 2.87
N ALA A 108 14.43 -7.81 3.40
CA ALA A 108 14.32 -6.79 4.43
C ALA A 108 13.57 -5.55 3.92
N GLN A 109 13.80 -5.12 2.68
CA GLN A 109 13.06 -4.03 2.06
C GLN A 109 11.57 -4.37 1.94
N PHE A 110 11.24 -5.58 1.49
CA PHE A 110 9.84 -6.04 1.44
C PHE A 110 9.18 -6.00 2.83
N LEU A 111 9.85 -6.49 3.87
CA LEU A 111 9.34 -6.45 5.24
C LEU A 111 9.18 -5.02 5.78
N ALA A 112 10.13 -4.12 5.46
CA ALA A 112 10.02 -2.72 5.86
C ALA A 112 8.78 -2.05 5.24
N VAL A 113 8.54 -2.29 3.95
CA VAL A 113 7.37 -1.77 3.25
C VAL A 113 6.06 -2.36 3.79
N MET A 114 6.02 -3.64 4.14
CA MET A 114 4.87 -4.28 4.79
C MET A 114 4.42 -3.55 6.07
N VAL A 115 5.36 -3.00 6.83
CA VAL A 115 5.05 -2.24 8.05
C VAL A 115 4.41 -0.90 7.72
N VAL A 116 4.97 -0.14 6.78
CA VAL A 116 4.56 1.27 6.56
C VAL A 116 3.42 1.44 5.58
N ARG A 117 3.10 0.43 4.76
CA ARG A 117 2.10 0.53 3.69
C ARG A 117 0.64 0.33 4.16
N THR A 118 0.41 0.17 5.46
CA THR A 118 -0.93 -0.15 6.01
C THR A 118 -1.80 1.10 6.20
N PRO A 119 -3.14 0.97 6.26
CA PRO A 119 -4.03 2.07 6.60
C PRO A 119 -3.74 2.69 7.97
N GLY A 120 -3.29 1.87 8.94
CA GLY A 120 -2.89 2.34 10.27
C GLY A 120 -1.69 3.28 10.19
N SER A 121 -0.61 2.85 9.54
CA SER A 121 0.61 3.67 9.37
C SER A 121 0.34 4.97 8.64
N ARG A 122 -0.53 4.94 7.62
CA ARG A 122 -0.94 6.16 6.89
C ARG A 122 -1.73 7.11 7.78
N LYS A 123 -2.63 6.57 8.61
CA LYS A 123 -3.39 7.35 9.60
C LYS A 123 -2.45 7.98 10.62
N ASP A 124 -1.52 7.21 11.18
CA ASP A 124 -0.54 7.70 12.16
C ASP A 124 0.34 8.82 11.57
N ALA A 125 0.79 8.66 10.31
CA ALA A 125 1.54 9.69 9.61
C ALA A 125 0.71 10.98 9.40
N ALA A 126 -0.56 10.85 9.00
CA ALA A 126 -1.46 11.98 8.83
C ALA A 126 -1.72 12.72 10.16
N GLU A 127 -1.93 11.99 11.24
CA GLU A 127 -2.11 12.56 12.58
C GLU A 127 -0.84 13.28 13.07
N MET A 128 0.33 12.69 12.85
CA MET A 128 1.61 13.31 13.19
C MET A 128 1.80 14.64 12.45
N VAL A 129 1.58 14.66 11.12
CA VAL A 129 1.68 15.89 10.32
C VAL A 129 0.66 16.93 10.76
N GLY A 130 -0.58 16.53 11.02
CA GLY A 130 -1.63 17.42 11.52
C GLY A 130 -1.25 18.08 12.84
N ARG A 131 -0.71 17.31 13.80
CA ARG A 131 -0.24 17.83 15.09
C ARG A 131 0.93 18.79 14.92
N MET A 132 1.89 18.49 14.03
CA MET A 132 3.01 19.39 13.77
C MET A 132 2.55 20.73 13.18
N ILE A 133 1.61 20.71 12.23
CA ILE A 133 1.02 21.93 11.67
C ILE A 133 0.29 22.72 12.75
N GLN A 134 -0.49 22.05 13.59
CA GLN A 134 -1.21 22.71 14.70
C GLN A 134 -0.25 23.42 15.66
N ILE A 135 0.82 22.74 16.10
CA ILE A 135 1.85 23.32 16.98
C ILE A 135 2.50 24.53 16.30
N ARG A 136 2.87 24.39 15.02
CA ARG A 136 3.44 25.50 14.24
C ARG A 136 2.50 26.69 14.20
N ASN A 137 1.24 26.48 13.86
CA ASN A 137 0.23 27.54 13.77
C ASN A 137 0.04 28.27 15.11
N TYR A 138 0.04 27.55 16.24
CA TYR A 138 0.00 28.19 17.56
C TYR A 138 1.25 29.02 17.84
N ALA A 139 2.45 28.47 17.58
CA ALA A 139 3.70 29.18 17.81
C ALA A 139 3.83 30.44 16.95
N THR A 140 3.34 30.40 15.71
CA THR A 140 3.47 31.52 14.76
C THR A 140 2.33 32.52 14.89
N GLY A 141 1.10 32.05 15.13
CA GLY A 141 -0.08 32.91 15.25
C GLY A 141 -0.13 33.74 16.53
N VAL A 142 0.68 33.40 17.55
CA VAL A 142 0.77 34.12 18.83
C VAL A 142 1.96 35.10 18.85
N HIS A 143 2.86 35.05 17.85
CA HIS A 143 4.07 35.86 17.81
C HIS A 143 4.24 36.58 16.48
N ASP A 144 3.98 37.89 16.45
CA ASP A 144 4.06 38.74 15.24
C ASP A 144 5.39 38.59 14.50
N ARG A 145 6.53 38.53 15.22
CA ARG A 145 7.84 38.31 14.60
C ARG A 145 7.98 36.94 13.92
N ALA A 146 7.40 35.90 14.51
CA ALA A 146 7.42 34.56 13.92
C ALA A 146 6.45 34.46 12.73
N PHE A 147 5.27 35.08 12.83
CA PHE A 147 4.32 35.18 11.73
C PHE A 147 4.92 35.91 10.52
N ASN A 148 5.50 37.09 10.75
CA ASN A 148 6.10 37.91 9.70
C ASN A 148 7.33 37.26 9.02
N SER A 149 7.93 36.23 9.62
CA SER A 149 9.03 35.47 9.00
C SER A 149 8.55 34.40 8.00
N LEU A 150 7.25 34.14 7.95
CA LEU A 150 6.64 33.08 7.13
C LEU A 150 5.88 33.60 5.91
N VAL A 151 5.64 34.90 5.83
CA VAL A 151 4.90 35.59 4.75
C VAL A 151 5.87 36.38 3.89
#